data_AF-A0A843SXB2-F1
#
_entry.id   AF-A0A843SXB2-F1
#
_cell.length_a   1.000
_cell.length_b   1.000
_cell.length_c   1.000
_cell.angle_alpha   90.00
_cell.angle_beta   90.00
_cell.angle_gamma   90.00
#
_symmetry.space_group_name_H-M   'P 1'
#
loop_
_entity.id
_entity.type
_entity.pdbx_description
1 polymer ?
#
loop_
_entity_poly.entity_id
_entity_poly.type
_entity_poly.pdbx_seq_one_letter_code
_entity_poly.pdbx_strand_id
1 'polypeptide(L)'
;MGIRHWFRGRVLGSDAEGDDVPPRAALLNTIVRRRDGGTGSLGEYSSESYPADLRDLLIRRAEVAKELLRLEVAERSKRIEAIPQIRDLLRTYPHPLAYESLIHAYLDVGRFDEAQGVAFAARQRRIECAASEHPEIRAEIESLREWSSNEIDELKIRQTPPPNLID
;
A
#
# COMPACT_ATOMS: atom_id res chain seq x y z
N MET A 1 17.85 -3.72 9.79
CA MET A 1 17.03 -4.74 9.09
C MET A 1 16.45 -4.11 7.83
N GLY A 2 16.71 -4.68 6.65
CA GLY A 2 16.34 -4.04 5.38
C GLY A 2 14.89 -4.28 4.96
N ILE A 3 14.31 -3.33 4.20
CA ILE A 3 12.93 -3.39 3.70
C ILE A 3 12.63 -4.69 2.95
N ARG A 4 13.59 -5.33 2.26
CA ARG A 4 13.37 -6.66 1.65
C ARG A 4 12.92 -7.73 2.66
N HIS A 5 13.33 -7.64 3.93
CA HIS A 5 12.90 -8.54 5.00
C HIS A 5 11.52 -8.18 5.55
N TRP A 6 11.23 -6.89 5.70
CA TRP A 6 9.89 -6.39 6.08
C TRP A 6 8.85 -6.65 4.97
N PHE A 7 9.23 -6.45 3.71
CA PHE A 7 8.46 -6.70 2.50
C PHE A 7 8.23 -8.20 2.28
N ARG A 8 9.23 -9.07 2.50
CA ARG A 8 9.03 -10.53 2.49
C ARG A 8 8.17 -11.02 3.65
N GLY A 9 8.34 -10.49 4.86
CA GLY A 9 7.52 -10.86 6.01
C GLY A 9 6.03 -10.57 5.79
N ARG A 10 5.72 -9.49 5.08
CA ARG A 10 4.34 -9.08 4.76
C ARG A 10 3.76 -9.77 3.53
N VAL A 11 4.58 -10.07 2.51
CA VAL A 11 4.14 -10.68 1.24
C VAL A 11 4.12 -12.22 1.27
N LEU A 12 4.96 -12.86 2.10
CA LEU A 12 5.10 -14.33 2.15
C LEU A 12 4.63 -14.98 3.46
N GLY A 13 4.04 -14.19 4.38
CA GLY A 13 3.53 -14.60 5.69
C GLY A 13 3.80 -16.05 6.11
N SER A 14 4.93 -16.27 6.78
CA SER A 14 5.22 -17.48 7.55
C SER A 14 4.31 -17.55 8.77
N ASP A 15 3.61 -18.68 8.85
CA ASP A 15 3.12 -19.38 10.04
C ASP A 15 2.10 -18.65 10.93
N ALA A 16 0.83 -18.82 10.56
CA ALA A 16 -0.25 -18.97 11.52
C ALA A 16 -1.02 -20.23 11.13
N GLU A 17 -0.71 -21.30 11.85
CA GLU A 17 -1.44 -22.56 11.95
C GLU A 17 -2.87 -22.24 12.47
N GLY A 18 -3.88 -22.54 11.66
CA GLY A 18 -5.28 -22.26 11.99
C GLY A 18 -6.13 -22.20 10.73
N ASP A 19 -6.98 -23.21 10.57
CA ASP A 19 -7.93 -23.43 9.46
C ASP A 19 -8.76 -22.18 9.07
N ASP A 20 -9.18 -22.19 7.80
CA ASP A 20 -10.16 -21.29 7.16
C ASP A 20 -9.71 -19.85 6.83
N VAL A 21 -8.63 -19.73 6.03
CA VAL A 21 -8.34 -18.49 5.28
C VAL A 21 -8.56 -18.75 3.78
N PRO A 22 -9.47 -18.04 3.08
CA PRO A 22 -9.66 -18.20 1.64
C PRO A 22 -8.37 -17.81 0.89
N PRO A 23 -8.09 -18.45 -0.26
CA PRO A 23 -6.74 -18.57 -0.77
C PRO A 23 -6.18 -17.22 -1.19
N ARG A 24 -4.92 -16.99 -0.78
CA ARG A 24 -3.98 -15.93 -1.20
C ARG A 24 -3.66 -15.94 -2.71
N ALA A 25 -4.60 -16.34 -3.56
CA ALA A 25 -4.44 -16.55 -5.00
C ALA A 25 -4.54 -15.26 -5.83
N ALA A 26 -5.09 -14.17 -5.30
CA ALA A 26 -5.30 -12.94 -6.06
C ALA A 26 -4.01 -12.13 -6.34
N LEU A 27 -2.95 -12.32 -5.56
CA LEU A 27 -1.66 -11.63 -5.77
C LEU A 27 -0.70 -12.38 -6.71
N LEU A 28 -0.89 -13.70 -6.89
CA LEU A 28 -0.01 -14.51 -7.74
C LEU A 28 -0.44 -14.55 -9.22
N ASN A 29 -1.71 -14.25 -9.52
CA ASN A 29 -2.22 -14.29 -10.89
C ASN A 29 -1.76 -13.13 -11.78
N THR A 30 -1.18 -12.05 -11.23
CA THR A 30 -0.64 -10.95 -12.05
C THR A 30 0.83 -11.13 -12.43
N ILE A 31 1.57 -12.03 -11.78
CA ILE A 31 3.02 -12.23 -12.01
C ILE A 31 3.30 -13.50 -12.80
N VAL A 32 2.44 -14.53 -12.74
CA VAL A 32 2.62 -15.75 -13.51
C VAL A 32 1.67 -15.77 -14.71
N ARG A 33 2.26 -15.53 -15.88
CA ARG A 33 1.65 -15.77 -17.20
C ARG A 33 1.37 -17.26 -17.36
N ARG A 34 0.34 -17.81 -16.70
CA ARG A 34 -0.11 -19.19 -16.90
C ARG A 34 -1.30 -19.20 -17.85
N ARG A 35 -0.97 -19.57 -19.08
CA ARG A 35 -1.90 -19.94 -20.13
C ARG A 35 -2.54 -21.26 -19.72
N ASP A 36 -3.73 -21.23 -19.12
CA ASP A 36 -4.62 -22.38 -19.08
C ASP A 36 -6.06 -21.88 -19.17
N GLY A 37 -6.64 -22.08 -20.34
CA GLY A 37 -8.07 -21.87 -20.59
C GLY A 37 -8.86 -22.91 -19.84
N GLY A 38 -9.40 -22.52 -18.70
CA GLY A 38 -10.47 -23.24 -18.01
C GLY A 38 -11.67 -22.32 -17.95
N THR A 39 -12.75 -22.69 -18.64
CA THR A 39 -14.06 -22.04 -18.51
C THR A 39 -14.53 -22.17 -17.06
N GLY A 40 -14.34 -21.09 -16.29
CA GLY A 40 -14.75 -21.00 -14.88
C GLY A 40 -16.27 -21.03 -14.73
N SER A 41 -16.72 -21.63 -13.64
CA SER A 41 -18.12 -21.72 -13.24
C SER A 41 -18.77 -20.33 -13.16
N LEU A 42 -20.09 -20.25 -13.40
CA LEU A 42 -20.90 -19.03 -13.31
C LEU A 42 -20.53 -18.19 -12.08
N GLY A 43 -19.87 -17.05 -12.29
CA GLY A 43 -19.50 -16.08 -11.26
C GLY A 43 -17.99 -15.88 -11.02
N GLU A 44 -17.13 -16.70 -11.62
CA GLU A 44 -15.68 -16.51 -11.50
C GLU A 44 -15.16 -15.56 -12.59
N TYR A 45 -14.84 -14.32 -12.20
CA TYR A 45 -14.11 -13.40 -13.06
C TYR A 45 -12.68 -13.93 -13.28
N SER A 46 -12.44 -14.57 -14.43
CA SER A 46 -11.10 -14.72 -14.99
C SER A 46 -10.55 -13.34 -15.43
N SER A 47 -9.22 -13.22 -15.57
CA SER A 47 -8.58 -11.99 -16.07
C SER A 47 -9.09 -11.51 -17.44
N GLU A 48 -9.74 -12.38 -18.20
CA GLU A 48 -10.33 -12.09 -19.51
C GLU A 48 -11.80 -11.64 -19.44
N SER A 49 -12.46 -11.81 -18.29
CA SER A 49 -13.87 -11.48 -18.06
C SER A 49 -14.13 -10.23 -17.22
N TYR A 50 -13.08 -9.51 -16.80
CA TYR A 50 -13.27 -8.25 -16.07
C TYR A 50 -13.90 -7.17 -16.94
N PRO A 51 -14.76 -6.31 -16.36
CA PRO A 51 -15.13 -5.04 -16.98
C PRO A 51 -13.86 -4.27 -17.38
N ALA A 52 -13.90 -3.59 -18.54
CA ALA A 52 -12.73 -2.90 -19.09
C ALA A 52 -12.12 -1.92 -18.08
N ASP A 53 -12.96 -1.19 -17.34
CA ASP A 53 -12.52 -0.20 -16.35
C ASP A 53 -11.77 -0.84 -15.17
N LEU A 54 -12.23 -2.00 -14.68
CA LEU A 54 -11.53 -2.73 -13.62
C LEU A 54 -10.19 -3.27 -14.10
N ARG A 55 -10.14 -3.82 -15.32
CA ARG A 55 -8.90 -4.31 -15.91
C ARG A 55 -7.87 -3.19 -16.02
N ASP A 56 -8.27 -2.04 -16.55
CA ASP A 56 -7.37 -0.88 -16.70
C ASP A 56 -6.88 -0.37 -15.35
N LEU A 57 -7.75 -0.37 -14.35
CA LEU A 57 -7.41 -0.02 -12.97
C LEU A 57 -6.40 -1.01 -12.37
N LEU A 58 -6.58 -2.32 -12.55
CA LEU A 58 -5.65 -3.35 -12.08
C LEU A 58 -4.29 -3.27 -12.79
N ILE A 59 -4.26 -2.88 -14.08
CA ILE A 59 -3.03 -2.61 -14.81
C ILE A 59 -2.29 -1.43 -14.19
N ARG A 60 -2.97 -0.28 -13.98
CA ARG A 60 -2.37 0.90 -13.33
C ARG A 60 -1.86 0.59 -11.93
N ARG A 61 -2.61 -0.22 -11.16
CA ARG A 61 -2.19 -0.72 -9.84
C ARG A 61 -0.86 -1.48 -9.95
N ALA A 62 -0.76 -2.41 -10.90
CA ALA A 62 0.45 -3.22 -11.09
C ALA A 62 1.65 -2.37 -11.54
N GLU A 63 1.42 -1.38 -12.40
CA GLU A 63 2.46 -0.42 -12.83
C GLU A 63 2.97 0.39 -11.64
N VAL A 64 2.07 0.97 -10.85
CA VAL A 64 2.45 1.72 -9.64
C VAL A 64 3.20 0.86 -8.64
N ALA A 65 2.75 -0.38 -8.39
CA ALA A 65 3.45 -1.31 -7.51
C ALA A 65 4.88 -1.59 -8.00
N LYS A 66 5.06 -1.77 -9.31
CA LYS A 66 6.37 -2.00 -9.93
C LYS A 66 7.28 -0.78 -9.78
N GLU A 67 6.77 0.43 -9.96
CA GLU A 67 7.56 1.64 -9.77
C GLU A 67 7.94 1.85 -8.29
N LEU A 68 7.00 1.64 -7.35
CA LEU A 68 7.30 1.71 -5.91
C LEU A 68 8.41 0.73 -5.50
N LEU A 69 8.44 -0.47 -6.08
CA LEU A 69 9.48 -1.47 -5.83
C LEU A 69 10.87 -1.05 -6.35
N ARG A 70 10.93 -0.15 -7.32
CA ARG A 70 12.18 0.40 -7.85
C ARG A 70 12.67 1.61 -7.06
N LEU A 71 11.77 2.31 -6.39
CA LEU A 71 12.15 3.42 -5.52
C LEU A 71 12.88 2.88 -4.29
N GLU A 72 14.07 3.42 -4.02
CA GLU A 72 14.86 3.06 -2.85
C GLU A 72 14.36 3.78 -1.60
N VAL A 73 13.12 3.55 -1.17
CA VAL A 73 12.51 4.25 -0.01
C VAL A 73 12.94 3.71 1.35
N ALA A 74 14.00 2.87 1.41
CA ALA A 74 14.49 2.28 2.65
C ALA A 74 15.29 3.26 3.50
N GLU A 75 16.16 4.00 2.84
CA GLU A 75 16.99 5.00 3.48
C GLU A 75 16.21 6.30 3.63
N ARG A 76 16.38 6.98 4.77
CA ARG A 76 15.69 8.25 5.06
C ARG A 76 15.93 9.27 3.96
N SER A 77 17.18 9.51 3.58
CA SER A 77 17.55 10.46 2.51
C SER A 77 16.86 10.14 1.18
N LYS A 78 16.91 8.88 0.75
CA LYS A 78 16.28 8.42 -0.49
C LYS A 78 14.76 8.49 -0.47
N ARG A 79 14.14 8.18 0.67
CA ARG A 79 12.69 8.33 0.85
C ARG A 79 12.25 9.78 0.78
N ILE A 80 13.03 10.71 1.32
CA ILE A 80 12.81 12.16 1.19
C ILE A 80 12.94 12.60 -0.27
N GLU A 81 14.00 12.19 -0.96
CA GLU A 81 14.23 12.48 -2.39
C GLU A 81 13.07 11.97 -3.26
N ALA A 82 12.46 10.83 -2.89
CA ALA A 82 11.38 10.19 -3.64
C ALA A 82 9.99 10.82 -3.45
N ILE A 83 9.82 11.82 -2.58
CA ILE A 83 8.51 12.45 -2.31
C ILE A 83 7.76 12.85 -3.60
N PRO A 84 8.37 13.55 -4.58
CA PRO A 84 7.65 13.96 -5.80
C PRO A 84 7.15 12.75 -6.59
N GLN A 85 7.98 11.72 -6.72
CA GLN A 85 7.66 10.50 -7.46
C GLN A 85 6.53 9.72 -6.79
N ILE A 86 6.57 9.56 -5.46
CA ILE A 86 5.50 8.88 -4.72
C ILE A 86 4.17 9.63 -4.85
N ARG A 87 4.19 10.97 -4.86
CA ARG A 87 2.99 11.78 -5.10
C ARG A 87 2.41 11.56 -6.49
N ASP A 88 3.26 11.49 -7.52
CA ASP A 88 2.82 11.23 -8.88
C ASP A 88 2.24 9.82 -9.02
N LEU A 89 2.85 8.82 -8.38
CA LEU A 89 2.32 7.46 -8.33
C LEU A 89 0.93 7.40 -7.69
N LEU A 90 0.68 8.16 -6.62
CA LEU A 90 -0.65 8.25 -6.00
C LEU A 90 -1.71 8.89 -6.92
N ARG A 91 -1.31 9.76 -7.85
CA ARG A 91 -2.21 10.33 -8.86
C ARG A 91 -2.55 9.31 -9.95
N THR A 92 -1.62 8.41 -10.27
CA THR A 92 -1.84 7.30 -11.22
C THR A 92 -2.75 6.23 -10.63
N TYR A 93 -2.46 5.81 -9.40
CA TYR A 93 -3.27 4.85 -8.65
C TYR A 93 -3.10 5.07 -7.14
N PRO A 94 -4.19 5.11 -6.34
CA PRO A 94 -4.13 5.28 -4.88
C PRO A 94 -3.64 4.00 -4.18
N HIS A 95 -2.37 3.64 -4.41
CA HIS A 95 -1.78 2.39 -3.96
C HIS A 95 -1.51 2.41 -2.45
N PRO A 96 -1.85 1.35 -1.70
CA PRO A 96 -1.65 1.30 -0.24
C PRO A 96 -0.20 1.59 0.20
N LEU A 97 0.77 0.95 -0.48
CA LEU A 97 2.20 1.17 -0.19
C LEU A 97 2.68 2.60 -0.51
N ALA A 98 2.06 3.30 -1.46
CA ALA A 98 2.45 4.67 -1.78
C ALA A 98 2.01 5.63 -0.67
N TYR A 99 0.83 5.43 -0.08
CA TYR A 99 0.38 6.19 1.09
C TYR A 99 1.34 6.02 2.26
N GLU A 100 1.66 4.78 2.64
CA GLU A 100 2.60 4.49 3.74
C GLU A 100 3.98 5.12 3.49
N SER A 101 4.51 4.96 2.28
CA SER A 101 5.80 5.53 1.91
C SER A 101 5.82 7.06 1.99
N LEU A 102 4.75 7.72 1.53
CA LEU A 102 4.65 9.18 1.55
C LEU A 102 4.46 9.74 2.96
N ILE A 103 3.69 9.08 3.82
CA ILE A 103 3.54 9.46 5.23
C ILE A 103 4.90 9.42 5.91
N HIS A 104 5.65 8.32 5.76
CA HIS A 104 7.00 8.22 6.32
C HIS A 104 7.96 9.26 5.75
N ALA A 105 7.89 9.55 4.46
CA ALA A 105 8.72 10.57 3.84
C ALA A 105 8.43 11.98 4.39
N TYR A 106 7.16 12.30 4.63
CA TYR A 106 6.78 13.59 5.24
C TYR A 106 7.18 13.68 6.71
N LEU A 107 7.04 12.60 7.47
CA LEU A 107 7.57 12.54 8.84
C LEU A 107 9.08 12.77 8.84
N ASP A 108 9.82 12.14 7.92
CA ASP A 108 11.27 12.26 7.82
C ASP A 108 11.77 13.69 7.55
N VAL A 109 10.95 14.57 6.94
CA VAL A 109 11.26 16.00 6.74
C VAL A 109 10.57 16.94 7.74
N GLY A 110 9.87 16.42 8.74
CA GLY A 110 9.13 17.22 9.73
C GLY A 110 7.84 17.87 9.20
N ARG A 111 7.32 17.39 8.08
CA ARG A 111 6.09 17.87 7.43
C ARG A 111 4.85 17.13 7.98
N PHE A 112 4.58 17.36 9.25
CA PHE A 112 3.57 16.59 10.00
C PHE A 112 2.14 16.82 9.50
N ASP A 113 1.79 18.05 9.13
CA ASP A 113 0.45 18.38 8.63
C ASP A 113 0.18 17.69 7.29
N GLU A 114 1.18 17.62 6.40
CA GLU A 114 1.05 16.85 5.17
C GLU A 114 0.98 15.35 5.42
N ALA A 115 1.74 14.83 6.40
CA ALA A 115 1.63 13.43 6.80
C ALA A 115 0.22 13.08 7.31
N GLN A 116 -0.39 13.95 8.14
CA GLN A 116 -1.78 13.79 8.59
C GLN A 116 -2.77 13.84 7.41
N GLY A 117 -2.57 14.74 6.45
CA GLY A 117 -3.40 14.81 5.24
C GLY A 117 -3.34 13.51 4.42
N VAL A 118 -2.16 12.93 4.25
CA VAL A 118 -2.00 11.64 3.54
C VAL A 118 -2.60 10.49 4.34
N ALA A 119 -2.46 10.47 5.66
CA ALA A 119 -3.10 9.49 6.53
C ALA A 119 -4.64 9.55 6.46
N PHE A 120 -5.21 10.75 6.39
CA PHE A 120 -6.64 10.94 6.14
C PHE A 120 -7.05 10.40 4.76
N ALA A 121 -6.30 10.72 3.71
CA ALA A 121 -6.57 10.19 2.36
C ALA A 121 -6.51 8.65 2.31
N ALA A 122 -5.56 8.02 3.02
CA ALA A 122 -5.46 6.57 3.12
C ALA A 122 -6.69 5.94 3.81
N ARG A 123 -7.22 6.58 4.86
CA ARG A 123 -8.47 6.17 5.50
C ARG A 123 -9.66 6.29 4.57
N GLN A 124 -9.76 7.38 3.82
CA GLN A 124 -10.83 7.56 2.84
C GLN A 124 -10.77 6.50 1.75
N ARG A 125 -9.56 6.18 1.26
CA ARG A 125 -9.35 5.08 0.31
C ARG A 125 -9.80 3.73 0.89
N ARG A 126 -9.57 3.47 2.17
CA ARG A 126 -10.03 2.23 2.83
C ARG A 126 -11.56 2.11 2.79
N ILE A 127 -12.28 3.21 3.00
CA ILE A 127 -13.75 3.27 2.91
C ILE A 127 -14.21 3.00 1.47
N GLU A 128 -13.55 3.61 0.47
CA GLU A 128 -13.83 3.37 -0.95
C GLU A 128 -13.61 1.90 -1.33
N CYS A 129 -12.50 1.31 -0.89
CA CYS A 129 -12.22 -0.10 -1.13
C CYS A 129 -13.29 -0.99 -0.50
N ALA A 130 -13.73 -0.70 0.72
CA ALA A 130 -14.78 -1.47 1.42
C ALA A 130 -16.12 -1.44 0.68
N ALA A 131 -16.45 -0.31 0.06
CA ALA A 131 -17.67 -0.15 -0.73
C ALA A 131 -17.57 -0.73 -2.15
N SER A 132 -16.39 -1.21 -2.58
CA SER A 132 -16.21 -1.72 -3.94
C SER A 132 -16.93 -3.06 -4.16
N GLU A 133 -17.60 -3.20 -5.30
CA GLU A 133 -18.22 -4.45 -5.73
C GLU A 133 -17.17 -5.50 -6.13
N HIS A 134 -15.96 -5.06 -6.46
CA HIS A 134 -14.86 -5.89 -6.96
C HIS A 134 -14.01 -6.46 -5.80
N PRO A 135 -13.97 -7.79 -5.62
CA PRO A 135 -13.16 -8.42 -4.58
C PRO A 135 -11.68 -8.03 -4.59
N GLU A 136 -11.12 -7.80 -5.78
CA GLU A 136 -9.71 -7.43 -6.00
C GLU A 136 -9.38 -6.07 -5.38
N ILE A 137 -10.36 -5.17 -5.36
CA ILE A 137 -10.26 -3.83 -4.77
C ILE A 137 -10.57 -3.88 -3.27
N ARG A 138 -11.55 -4.67 -2.85
CA ARG A 138 -11.82 -4.90 -1.41
C ARG A 138 -10.61 -5.48 -0.69
N ALA A 139 -9.87 -6.39 -1.33
CA ALA A 139 -8.67 -6.99 -0.74
C ALA A 139 -7.57 -5.96 -0.40
N GLU A 140 -7.59 -4.75 -0.99
CA GLU A 140 -6.60 -3.71 -0.68
C GLU A 140 -6.74 -3.16 0.74
N ILE A 141 -7.90 -3.32 1.37
CA ILE A 141 -8.15 -2.90 2.76
C ILE A 141 -7.10 -3.49 3.70
N GLU A 142 -6.72 -4.75 3.52
CA GLU A 142 -5.71 -5.41 4.36
C GLU A 142 -4.32 -4.76 4.24
N SER A 143 -4.05 -4.16 3.08
CA SER A 143 -2.79 -3.48 2.79
C SER A 143 -2.81 -2.00 3.21
N LEU A 144 -3.99 -1.37 3.31
CA LEU A 144 -4.15 0.00 3.79
C LEU A 144 -4.06 0.03 5.31
N ARG A 145 -2.89 0.41 5.82
CA ARG A 145 -2.72 0.65 7.26
C ARG A 145 -3.68 1.74 7.73
N GLU A 146 -4.35 1.49 8.85
CA GLU A 146 -5.07 2.52 9.58
C GLU A 146 -4.06 3.37 10.36
N TRP A 147 -4.08 4.67 10.11
CA TRP A 147 -3.28 5.66 10.82
C TRP A 147 -4.23 6.46 11.70
N SER A 148 -4.13 6.29 13.01
CA SER A 148 -4.84 7.15 13.96
C SER A 148 -4.21 8.55 13.95
N SER A 149 -5.02 9.58 14.24
CA SER A 149 -4.52 10.94 14.35
C SER A 149 -3.46 11.05 15.46
N ASN A 150 -3.65 10.32 16.56
CA ASN A 150 -2.71 10.27 17.67
C ASN A 150 -1.35 9.66 17.29
N GLU A 151 -1.30 8.65 16.42
CA GLU A 151 -0.01 8.03 16.01
C GLU A 151 0.91 9.03 15.30
N ILE A 152 0.37 9.93 14.47
CA ILE A 152 1.18 10.96 13.80
C ILE A 152 1.68 11.99 14.82
N ASP A 153 0.85 12.37 15.77
CA ASP A 153 1.21 13.31 16.85
C ASP A 153 2.26 12.71 17.80
N GLU A 154 2.15 11.42 18.13
CA GLU A 154 3.15 10.70 18.91
C GLU A 154 4.50 10.62 18.17
N LEU A 155 4.48 10.37 16.86
CA LEU A 155 5.68 10.35 16.03
C LEU A 155 6.35 11.73 15.95
N LYS A 156 5.55 12.81 15.93
CA LYS A 156 6.04 14.19 16.03
C LYS A 156 6.78 14.43 17.35
N ILE A 157 6.18 14.03 18.47
CA ILE A 157 6.79 14.17 19.81
C ILE A 157 8.11 13.40 19.89
N ARG A 158 8.18 12.17 19.36
CA ARG A 158 9.42 11.36 19.37
C ARG A 158 10.54 11.94 18.51
N GLN A 159 10.19 12.64 17.43
CA GLN A 159 11.17 13.24 16.52
C GLN A 159 11.60 14.65 16.94
N THR A 160 10.89 15.26 17.88
CA THR A 160 11.25 16.55 18.45
C THR A 160 11.99 16.27 19.76
N PRO A 161 13.31 16.51 19.89
CA PRO A 161 13.99 16.34 21.17
C PRO A 161 13.30 17.23 22.21
N PRO A 162 13.16 16.78 23.48
CA PRO A 162 12.60 17.63 24.52
C PRO A 162 13.41 18.93 24.56
N PRO A 163 12.75 20.10 24.72
CA PRO A 163 13.48 21.35 24.88
C PRO A 163 14.44 21.16 26.04
N ASN A 164 15.74 21.34 25.77
CA ASN A 164 16.78 21.28 26.79
C ASN A 164 16.30 22.07 28.01
N LEU A 165 16.23 21.40 29.15
CA LEU A 165 16.35 22.03 30.46
C LEU A 165 17.74 22.66 30.48
N ILE A 166 17.85 23.89 29.99
CA ILE A 166 19.01 24.74 30.17
C ILE A 166 18.86 25.30 31.58
N ASP A 167 19.52 24.65 32.54
CA ASP A 167 19.96 25.29 33.78
C ASP A 167 21.20 26.16 33.51
#